data_AF-A0A485AWD9-F1
#
_entry.id   AF-A0A485AWD9-F1
#
_cell.length_a   1.000
_cell.length_b   1.000
_cell.length_c   1.000
_cell.angle_alpha   90.00
_cell.angle_beta   90.00
_cell.angle_gamma   90.00
#
_symmetry.space_group_name_H-M   'P 1'
#
loop_
_entity.id
_entity.type
_entity.pdbx_description
1 polymer ?
#
loop_
_entity_poly.entity_id
_entity_poly.type
_entity_poly.pdbx_seq_one_letter_code
_entity_poly.pdbx_strand_id
1 'polypeptide(L)' 'MNFECRLSQCIRLTRADGEPVDSWLVLGEVVAVHIDESLLENGVYQTAKARPILRAGGPSAYYTIDENLRFDLIRPDAR' A
#
# COMPACT_ATOMS: atom_id res chain seq x y z
N MET A 1 2.85 10.57 -2.49
CA MET A 1 2.22 10.29 -1.18
C MET A 1 3.26 9.63 -0.33
N ASN A 2 3.49 10.16 0.86
CA ASN A 2 4.46 9.65 1.81
C ASN A 2 3.86 9.65 3.21
N PHE A 3 4.22 8.66 4.01
CA PHE A 3 3.81 8.55 5.41
C PHE A 3 5.00 8.82 6.31
N GLU A 4 4.82 9.71 7.28
CA GLU A 4 5.71 9.77 8.42
C GLU A 4 5.21 8.76 9.44
N CYS A 5 6.09 7.83 9.83
CA CYS A 5 5.74 6.75 10.72
C CYS A 5 6.64 6.72 11.96
N ARG A 6 6.06 6.42 13.11
CA ARG A 6 6.80 6.05 14.32
C ARG A 6 6.82 4.53 14.45
N LEU A 7 7.97 3.94 14.77
CA LEU A 7 8.07 2.50 14.98
C LEU A 7 7.16 2.06 16.14
N SER A 8 6.24 1.15 15.85
CA SER A 8 5.35 0.53 16.84
C SER A 8 5.87 -0.84 17.25
N GLN A 9 6.18 -1.70 16.27
CA GLN A 9 6.70 -3.05 16.52
C GLN A 9 7.72 -3.43 15.44
N CYS A 10 8.74 -4.22 15.82
CA CYS A 10 9.70 -4.83 14.92
C CYS A 10 9.85 -6.31 15.30
N ILE A 11 9.29 -7.20 14.47
CA ILE A 11 9.17 -8.63 14.77
C ILE A 11 10.04 -9.39 13.77
N ARG A 12 11.06 -10.11 14.26
CA ARG A 12 11.83 -11.03 13.41
C ARG A 12 10.92 -12.19 13.00
N LEU A 13 10.85 -12.48 11.71
CA LEU A 13 10.04 -13.58 11.20
C LEU A 13 10.63 -14.92 11.63
N THR A 14 9.75 -15.86 11.92
CA THR A 14 10.09 -17.22 12.32
C THR A 14 9.52 -18.21 11.31
N ARG A 15 10.30 -19.22 10.96
CA ARG A 15 9.87 -20.33 10.11
C ARG A 15 8.90 -21.23 10.87
N ALA A 16 8.17 -22.08 10.14
CA ALA A 16 7.28 -23.06 10.74
C ALA A 16 8.00 -24.09 11.64
N ASP A 17 9.30 -24.29 11.45
CA ASP A 17 10.17 -25.15 12.26
C ASP A 17 10.72 -24.46 13.52
N GLY A 18 10.39 -23.18 13.74
CA GLY A 18 10.84 -22.39 14.89
C GLY A 18 12.15 -21.62 14.68
N GLU A 19 12.85 -21.84 13.55
CA GLU A 19 14.10 -21.14 13.27
C GLU A 19 13.86 -19.69 12.81
N PRO A 20 14.71 -18.73 13.21
CA PRO A 20 14.57 -17.34 12.80
C PRO A 20 14.96 -17.15 11.32
N VAL A 21 14.23 -16.26 10.64
CA VAL A 21 14.58 -15.76 9.29
C VAL A 21 15.31 -14.43 9.42
N ASP A 22 16.26 -14.16 8.54
CA ASP A 22 16.90 -12.84 8.41
C ASP A 22 16.01 -11.80 7.72
N SER A 23 14.77 -11.68 8.20
CA SER A 23 13.73 -10.77 7.70
C SER A 23 12.83 -10.33 8.86
N TRP A 24 12.30 -9.10 8.78
CA TRP A 24 11.49 -8.49 9.84
C TRP A 24 10.16 -7.97 9.30
N LEU A 25 9.09 -8.24 10.06
CA LEU A 25 7.84 -7.50 9.94
C LEU A 25 7.97 -6.23 10.77
N VAL A 26 8.01 -5.09 10.10
CA VAL A 26 8.09 -3.77 10.71
C VAL A 26 6.72 -3.10 10.65
N LEU A 27 6.18 -2.74 11.81
CA LEU A 27 4.89 -2.06 11.94
C LEU A 27 5.13 -0.63 12.45
N GLY A 28 4.61 0.35 11.72
CA GLY A 28 4.70 1.77 12.06
C GLY A 28 3.33 2.40 12.23
N GLU A 29 3.18 3.24 13.24
CA GLU A 29 2.04 4.14 13.41
C GLU A 29 2.22 5.34 12.48
N VAL A 30 1.25 5.63 11.64
CA VAL A 30 1.26 6.82 10.77
C VAL A 30 0.94 8.05 11.63
N VAL A 31 1.90 8.96 11.76
CA VAL A 31 1.76 10.21 12.55
C VAL A 31 1.53 11.44 11.69
N ALA A 32 1.93 11.40 10.42
CA ALA A 32 1.60 12.42 9.42
C ALA A 32 1.54 11.81 8.01
N VAL A 33 0.81 12.48 7.12
CA VAL A 33 0.68 12.10 5.71
C VAL A 33 0.99 13.30 4.84
N HIS A 34 1.91 13.13 3.90
CA HIS A 34 2.24 14.12 2.88
C HIS A 34 1.63 13.71 1.54
N ILE A 35 0.67 14.49 1.07
CA ILE A 35 -0.02 14.28 -0.21
C ILE A 35 0.17 15.52 -1.07
N ASP A 36 0.56 15.33 -2.32
CA ASP A 36 0.46 16.38 -3.33
C ASP A 36 -1.03 16.65 -3.59
N GLU A 37 -1.49 17.87 -3.28
CA GLU A 37 -2.90 18.25 -3.38
C GLU A 37 -3.47 18.08 -4.79
N SER A 38 -2.64 18.11 -5.84
CA SER A 38 -3.07 17.86 -7.22
C SER A 38 -3.60 16.43 -7.45
N LEU A 39 -3.28 15.51 -6.54
CA LEU A 39 -3.76 14.12 -6.56
C LEU A 39 -5.10 13.95 -5.85
N LEU A 40 -5.66 15.00 -5.27
CA LEU A 40 -6.95 14.99 -4.58
C LEU A 40 -8.06 15.57 -5.46
N GLU A 41 -9.20 14.92 -5.48
CA GLU A 41 -10.46 15.46 -6.02
C GLU A 41 -11.54 15.31 -4.96
N ASN A 42 -12.14 16.42 -4.52
CA ASN A 42 -13.12 16.45 -3.43
C ASN A 42 -12.63 15.73 -2.15
N GLY A 43 -11.34 15.88 -1.84
CA GLY A 43 -10.70 15.20 -0.71
C GLY A 43 -10.41 13.71 -0.90
N VAL A 44 -10.73 13.14 -2.07
CA VAL A 44 -10.48 11.74 -2.41
C VAL A 44 -9.21 11.62 -3.23
N TYR A 45 -8.31 10.72 -2.81
CA TYR A 45 -7.06 10.44 -3.52
C TYR A 45 -7.31 9.68 -4.82
N GLN A 46 -6.78 10.22 -5.92
CA GLN A 46 -6.91 9.65 -7.25
C GLN A 46 -5.70 8.76 -7.56
N THR A 47 -5.78 7.47 -7.19
CA THR A 47 -4.68 6.52 -7.29
C THR A 47 -4.05 6.43 -8.68
N ALA A 48 -4.85 6.45 -9.76
CA ALA A 48 -4.33 6.38 -11.12
C ALA A 48 -3.47 7.61 -11.49
N LYS A 49 -3.84 8.82 -11.01
CA LYS A 49 -3.07 10.05 -11.26
C LYS A 49 -1.67 9.99 -10.67
N ALA A 50 -1.51 9.29 -9.54
CA ALA A 50 -0.24 9.12 -8.87
C ALA A 50 0.72 8.17 -9.60
N ARG A 51 0.26 7.46 -10.63
CA ARG A 51 1.03 6.49 -11.44
C ARG A 51 1.88 5.54 -10.60
N PRO A 52 1.31 4.85 -9.59
CA PRO A 52 2.06 3.90 -8.80
C PRO A 52 2.53 2.72 -9.66
N ILE A 53 3.71 2.19 -9.34
CA ILE A 53 4.26 0.98 -9.96
C ILE A 53 3.94 -0.21 -9.05
N LEU A 54 3.31 -1.23 -9.63
CA LEU A 54 2.91 -2.44 -8.92
C LEU A 54 3.87 -3.56 -9.24
N ARG A 55 4.42 -4.21 -8.22
CA ARG A 55 5.19 -5.43 -8.38
C ARG A 55 4.26 -6.58 -8.74
N ALA A 56 4.59 -7.31 -9.80
CA ALA A 56 3.89 -8.53 -10.19
C ALA A 56 4.74 -9.78 -9.98
N GLY A 57 4.16 -10.92 -10.37
CA GLY A 57 4.82 -12.22 -10.30
C GLY A 57 6.07 -12.31 -11.18
N GLY A 58 6.98 -13.19 -10.78
CA GLY A 58 8.21 -13.42 -11.51
C GLY A 58 9.33 -12.42 -11.19
N PRO A 59 10.49 -12.57 -11.87
CA PRO A 59 11.70 -11.85 -11.52
C PRO A 59 11.65 -10.35 -11.84
N SER A 60 10.88 -9.95 -12.86
CA SER A 60 10.95 -8.60 -13.43
C SER A 60 9.63 -7.95 -13.84
N ALA A 61 8.47 -8.60 -13.63
CA ALA A 61 7.20 -8.02 -14.08
C ALA A 61 6.72 -6.89 -13.16
N TYR A 62 6.31 -5.79 -13.77
CA TYR A 62 5.68 -4.64 -13.11
C TYR A 62 4.54 -4.11 -13.98
N TYR A 63 3.52 -3.54 -13.34
CA TYR A 63 2.37 -2.92 -13.99
C TYR A 63 2.12 -1.52 -13.46
N THR A 64 1.36 -0.74 -14.20
CA THR A 64 0.80 0.56 -13.77
C THR A 64 -0.71 0.44 -13.60
N ILE A 65 -1.30 1.30 -12.77
CA ILE A 65 -2.76 1.48 -12.73
C ILE A 65 -3.18 2.48 -13.80
N ASP A 66 -4.28 2.18 -14.49
CA ASP A 66 -4.91 3.04 -15.49
C ASP A 66 -6.37 3.31 -15.08
N GLU A 67 -6.82 4.55 -15.21
CA GLU A 67 -8.18 4.96 -14.89
C GLU A 67 -9.22 4.25 -15.78
N ASN A 68 -8.85 3.93 -17.03
CA ASN A 68 -9.73 3.22 -17.97
C ASN A 68 -10.08 1.79 -17.53
N LEU A 69 -9.33 1.25 -16.57
CA LEU A 69 -9.54 -0.09 -16.02
C LEU A 69 -10.25 -0.07 -14.65
N ARG A 70 -10.59 1.12 -14.13
CA ARG A 70 -11.28 1.26 -12.84
C ARG A 70 -12.78 0.98 -12.99
N PHE A 71 -13.33 0.28 -12.01
CA PHE A 71 -14.77 0.17 -11.78
C PHE A 71 -15.02 0.06 -10.27
N ASP A 72 -16.12 0.64 -9.80
CA ASP A 72 -16.46 0.64 -8.38
C ASP A 72 -17.46 -0.50 -8.09
N LEU A 73 -17.19 -1.30 -7.06
CA LEU A 73 -18.09 -2.33 -6.56
C LEU A 73 -18.73 -1.86 -5.26
N ILE A 74 -20.06 -1.85 -5.21
CA ILE A 74 -20.83 -1.54 -4.00
C ILE A 74 -20.98 -2.81 -3.16
N ARG A 75 -20.83 -2.69 -1.84
CA ARG A 75 -21.06 -3.79 -0.90
C ARG A 75 -22.54 -4.27 -0.98
N PRO A 76 -22.82 -5.57 -1.18
CA PRO A 76 -24.18 -6.06 -1.43
C PRO A 76 -25.23 -5.81 -0.32
N ASP A 77 -24.83 -5.67 0.93
CA ASP A 77 -25.68 -5.56 2.12
C ASP A 77 -25.85 -4.12 2.66
N ALA A 78 -25.28 -3.12 1.99
CA ALA A 78 -25.42 -1.73 2.37
C ALA A 78 -26.72 -1.08 1.83
N ARG A 79 -27.88 -1.72 2.09
CA ARG A 79 -29.21 -1.13 1.92
C ARG A 79 -29.89 -0.94 3.27
#